data_AF-A0A382KYQ9-F1
#
_entry.id   AF-A0A382KYQ9-F1
#
_cell.length_a   1.000
_cell.length_b   1.000
_cell.length_c   1.000
_cell.angle_alpha   90.00
_cell.angle_beta   90.00
_cell.angle_gamma   90.00
#
_symmetry.space_group_name_H-M   'P 1'
#
loop_
_entity.id
_entity.type
_entity.pdbx_description
1 polymer ?
#
loop_
_entity_poly.entity_id
_entity_poly.type
_entity_poly.pdbx_seq_one_letter_code
_entity_poly.pdbx_strand_id
1 'polypeptide(L)'
;MKRPLLTFLFFILFVPVSIDAKLKTRNVILITLDGIRWQEVFSGADSALIYNKTFIKDSANVVKKFWADSDHQRRQSLMPFFWSDIAKGGQLYGNVNKNSIVELKNPYWFSYPGYSEMLVGYVDPTRNSNATENNPNITVLEYIHGQPGFDGKVAAFCSWDVFDYIINEERAGFLVNAGLERYEDIRGSQKVELLNELVFQIPVPWASVRFDAFTYHYAFDYLKRYKP
;
A
#
# COMPACT_ATOMS: atom_id res chain seq x y z
N MET A 1 -22.05 -7.42 78.61
CA MET A 1 -21.67 -8.27 77.46
C MET A 1 -21.28 -7.38 76.29
N LYS A 2 -19.98 -7.21 76.02
CA LYS A 2 -19.47 -6.42 74.89
C LYS A 2 -19.08 -7.41 73.78
N ARG A 3 -19.65 -7.28 72.59
CA ARG A 3 -19.26 -8.07 71.40
C ARG A 3 -18.11 -7.35 70.69
N PRO A 4 -17.02 -8.03 70.29
CA PRO A 4 -15.99 -7.41 69.47
C PRO A 4 -16.45 -7.36 68.02
N LEU A 5 -16.36 -6.19 67.40
CA LEU A 5 -16.61 -5.97 65.97
C LEU A 5 -15.29 -6.31 65.24
N LEU A 6 -15.27 -7.44 64.52
CA LEU A 6 -14.12 -7.85 63.72
C LEU A 6 -14.22 -7.18 62.35
N THR A 7 -13.52 -6.06 62.15
CA THR A 7 -13.46 -5.36 60.86
C THR A 7 -12.44 -6.07 59.96
N PHE A 8 -12.92 -6.84 58.98
CA PHE A 8 -12.05 -7.51 57.99
C PHE A 8 -11.72 -6.50 56.88
N LEU A 9 -10.48 -5.99 56.87
CA LEU A 9 -10.00 -5.08 55.84
C LEU A 9 -9.56 -5.89 54.61
N PHE A 10 -10.37 -5.88 53.55
CA PHE A 10 -10.07 -6.57 52.30
C PHE A 10 -9.16 -5.69 51.43
N PHE A 11 -7.86 -5.93 51.46
CA PHE A 11 -6.91 -5.29 50.53
C PHE A 11 -6.98 -6.00 49.17
N ILE A 12 -7.67 -5.42 48.20
CA ILE A 12 -7.62 -5.86 46.80
C ILE A 12 -6.32 -5.35 46.20
N LEU A 13 -5.32 -6.22 46.11
CA LEU A 13 -4.11 -6.00 45.31
C LEU A 13 -4.50 -6.04 43.83
N PHE A 14 -4.69 -4.87 43.21
CA PHE A 14 -4.69 -4.74 41.76
C PHE A 14 -3.26 -4.98 41.26
N VAL A 15 -2.94 -6.21 40.92
CA VAL A 15 -1.74 -6.53 40.14
C VAL A 15 -2.06 -6.14 38.69
N PRO A 16 -1.39 -5.14 38.10
CA PRO A 16 -1.56 -4.85 36.68
C PRO A 16 -1.00 -6.04 35.90
N VAL A 17 -1.91 -6.87 35.38
CA VAL A 17 -1.54 -7.93 34.44
C VAL A 17 -1.32 -7.26 33.09
N SER A 18 -0.07 -6.87 32.82
CA SER A 18 0.34 -6.49 31.48
C SER A 18 0.43 -7.76 30.63
N ILE A 19 -0.65 -8.08 29.91
CA ILE A 19 -0.60 -9.09 28.85
C ILE A 19 0.18 -8.46 27.69
N ASP A 20 1.49 -8.68 27.68
CA ASP A 20 2.32 -8.38 26.51
C ASP A 20 1.97 -9.40 25.43
N ALA A 21 0.96 -9.08 24.62
CA ALA A 21 0.65 -9.84 23.42
C ALA A 21 1.78 -9.64 22.43
N LYS A 22 2.86 -10.43 22.56
CA LYS A 22 3.95 -10.48 21.59
C LYS A 22 3.40 -10.91 20.24
N LEU A 23 3.04 -9.93 19.42
CA LEU A 23 2.70 -10.15 18.02
C LEU A 23 3.92 -10.77 17.31
N LYS A 24 3.65 -11.76 16.46
CA LYS A 24 4.69 -12.38 15.62
C LYS A 24 5.16 -11.43 14.51
N THR A 25 4.27 -10.55 14.04
CA THR A 25 4.56 -9.55 13.01
C THR A 25 5.49 -8.48 13.57
N ARG A 26 6.61 -8.25 12.87
CA ARG A 26 7.60 -7.22 13.25
C ARG A 26 7.68 -6.08 12.25
N ASN A 27 7.43 -6.37 10.98
CA ASN A 27 7.53 -5.42 9.88
C ASN A 27 6.25 -5.46 9.05
N VAL A 28 5.89 -4.31 8.48
CA VAL A 28 4.77 -4.17 7.55
C VAL A 28 5.29 -3.55 6.27
N ILE A 29 4.94 -4.14 5.13
CA ILE A 29 5.22 -3.57 3.80
C ILE A 29 3.87 -3.43 3.11
N LEU A 30 3.45 -2.20 2.86
CA LEU A 30 2.25 -1.88 2.10
C LEU A 30 2.63 -1.67 0.63
N ILE A 31 2.03 -2.45 -0.26
CA ILE A 31 2.20 -2.33 -1.71
C ILE A 31 0.85 -2.00 -2.32
N THR A 32 0.81 -0.91 -3.07
CA THR A 32 -0.39 -0.43 -3.77
C THR A 32 -0.12 -0.46 -5.27
N LEU A 33 -1.11 -0.88 -6.04
CA LEU A 33 -1.05 -0.88 -7.50
C LEU A 33 -2.23 -0.06 -8.02
N ASP A 34 -1.97 0.83 -8.98
CA ASP A 34 -3.01 1.65 -9.59
C ASP A 34 -3.63 0.93 -10.79
N GLY A 35 -4.92 1.17 -11.05
CA GLY A 35 -5.61 0.74 -12.26
C GLY A 35 -5.89 -0.76 -12.39
N ILE A 36 -5.65 -1.57 -11.36
CA ILE A 36 -5.95 -3.00 -11.39
C ILE A 36 -7.42 -3.24 -10.99
N ARG A 37 -8.16 -3.93 -11.86
CA ARG A 37 -9.54 -4.35 -11.53
C ARG A 37 -9.53 -5.70 -10.83
N TRP A 38 -10.45 -5.87 -9.88
CA TRP A 38 -10.57 -7.12 -9.12
C TRP A 38 -10.93 -8.30 -10.03
N GLN A 39 -11.62 -8.05 -11.15
CA GLN A 39 -11.99 -9.06 -12.14
C GLN A 39 -10.75 -9.75 -12.70
N GLU A 40 -9.74 -9.00 -13.15
CA GLU A 40 -8.46 -9.55 -13.62
C GLU A 40 -7.76 -10.37 -12.55
N VAL A 41 -7.75 -9.87 -11.31
CA VAL A 41 -7.11 -10.58 -10.20
C VAL A 41 -7.78 -11.93 -10.03
N PHE A 42 -9.11 -12.00 -9.88
CA PHE A 42 -9.82 -13.21 -9.47
C PHE A 42 -10.20 -14.17 -10.60
N SER A 43 -10.45 -13.63 -11.80
CA SER A 43 -10.96 -14.35 -12.97
C SER A 43 -10.02 -14.33 -14.18
N GLY A 44 -8.92 -13.57 -14.11
CA GLY A 44 -7.94 -13.45 -15.20
C GLY A 44 -8.43 -12.56 -16.33
N ALA A 45 -7.88 -12.76 -17.53
CA ALA A 45 -8.25 -11.97 -18.69
C ALA A 45 -9.77 -11.97 -18.93
N ASP A 46 -10.32 -10.78 -19.17
CA ASP A 46 -11.74 -10.53 -19.39
C ASP A 46 -12.07 -10.52 -20.89
N SER A 47 -13.06 -11.31 -21.31
CA SER A 47 -13.53 -11.35 -22.70
C SER A 47 -13.99 -10.00 -23.23
N ALA A 48 -14.56 -9.14 -22.38
CA ALA A 48 -15.01 -7.81 -22.79
C ALA A 48 -13.84 -6.88 -23.18
N LEU A 49 -12.63 -7.16 -22.68
CA LEU A 49 -11.43 -6.38 -22.98
C LEU A 49 -10.51 -7.06 -23.99
N ILE A 50 -10.22 -8.35 -23.82
CA ILE A 50 -9.13 -9.01 -24.56
C ILE A 50 -9.39 -9.12 -26.06
N TYR A 51 -10.66 -9.19 -26.47
CA TYR A 51 -11.08 -9.21 -27.87
C TYR A 51 -11.36 -7.82 -28.45
N ASN A 52 -11.37 -6.79 -27.60
CA ASN A 52 -11.71 -5.44 -28.00
C ASN A 52 -10.47 -4.69 -28.53
N LYS A 53 -10.48 -4.39 -29.83
CA LYS A 53 -9.37 -3.72 -30.53
C LYS A 53 -9.12 -2.28 -30.10
N THR A 54 -10.08 -1.63 -29.43
CA THR A 54 -9.88 -0.31 -28.83
C THR A 54 -8.90 -0.39 -27.66
N PHE A 55 -8.92 -1.49 -26.90
CA PHE A 55 -8.06 -1.69 -25.73
C PHE A 55 -6.79 -2.49 -26.08
N ILE A 56 -6.88 -3.45 -27.00
CA ILE A 56 -5.78 -4.37 -27.33
C ILE A 56 -5.43 -4.26 -28.81
N LYS A 57 -4.27 -3.66 -29.12
CA LYS A 57 -3.79 -3.50 -30.51
C LYS A 57 -3.41 -4.83 -31.17
N ASP A 58 -2.80 -5.76 -30.43
CA ASP A 58 -2.42 -7.10 -30.90
C ASP A 58 -3.26 -8.19 -30.21
N SER A 59 -4.52 -8.31 -30.60
CA SER A 59 -5.45 -9.22 -29.93
C SER A 59 -5.08 -10.70 -30.12
N ALA A 60 -4.47 -11.09 -31.24
CA ALA A 60 -4.16 -12.49 -31.52
C ALA A 60 -3.11 -13.06 -30.55
N ASN A 61 -2.00 -12.35 -30.34
CA ASN A 61 -0.96 -12.81 -29.41
C ASN A 61 -1.39 -12.71 -27.95
N VAL A 62 -2.13 -11.66 -27.58
CA VAL A 62 -2.64 -11.48 -26.22
C VAL A 62 -3.64 -12.59 -25.87
N VAL A 63 -4.60 -12.91 -26.76
CA VAL A 63 -5.54 -14.02 -26.59
C VAL A 63 -4.78 -15.34 -26.45
N LYS A 64 -3.83 -15.63 -27.35
CA LYS A 64 -3.03 -16.86 -27.29
C LYS A 64 -2.32 -17.04 -25.95
N LYS A 65 -1.85 -15.94 -25.35
CA LYS A 65 -1.06 -15.97 -24.11
C LYS A 65 -1.93 -16.03 -22.85
N PHE A 66 -3.06 -15.32 -22.83
CA PHE A 66 -3.79 -15.03 -21.60
C PHE A 66 -5.21 -15.59 -21.56
N TRP A 67 -5.76 -16.06 -22.69
CA TRP A 67 -7.08 -16.66 -22.72
C TRP A 67 -7.04 -18.18 -22.46
N ALA A 68 -8.03 -18.64 -21.70
CA ALA A 68 -8.32 -20.03 -21.42
C ALA A 68 -9.80 -20.14 -21.01
N ASP A 69 -10.41 -21.31 -21.16
CA ASP A 69 -11.85 -21.46 -20.88
C ASP A 69 -12.17 -21.26 -19.39
N SER A 70 -11.25 -21.65 -18.50
CA SER A 70 -11.43 -21.50 -17.06
C SER A 70 -10.77 -20.23 -16.49
N ASP A 71 -11.50 -19.56 -15.59
CA ASP A 71 -11.01 -18.42 -14.78
C ASP A 71 -9.71 -18.76 -14.04
N HIS A 72 -9.59 -20.00 -13.56
CA HIS A 72 -8.42 -20.48 -12.84
C HIS A 72 -7.17 -20.47 -13.73
N GLN A 73 -7.28 -20.94 -14.97
CA GLN A 73 -6.16 -20.91 -15.91
C GLN A 73 -5.86 -19.47 -16.34
N ARG A 74 -6.90 -18.67 -16.64
CA ARG A 74 -6.70 -17.27 -17.07
C ARG A 74 -5.98 -16.43 -16.03
N ARG A 75 -6.39 -16.51 -14.76
CA ARG A 75 -5.76 -15.72 -13.68
C ARG A 75 -4.33 -16.16 -13.40
N GLN A 76 -4.03 -17.45 -13.53
CA GLN A 76 -2.66 -17.98 -13.42
C GLN A 76 -1.79 -17.52 -14.59
N SER A 77 -2.32 -17.48 -15.81
CA SER A 77 -1.59 -16.97 -16.97
C SER A 77 -1.36 -15.46 -16.89
N LEU A 78 -2.33 -14.70 -16.39
CA LEU A 78 -2.26 -13.24 -16.30
C LEU A 78 -1.36 -12.77 -15.16
N MET A 79 -1.48 -13.37 -13.98
CA MET A 79 -0.75 -12.98 -12.76
C MET A 79 -0.11 -14.21 -12.09
N PRO A 80 0.88 -14.85 -12.73
CA PRO A 80 1.43 -16.12 -12.26
C PRO A 80 1.98 -16.03 -10.84
N PHE A 81 2.85 -15.05 -10.55
CA PHE A 81 3.43 -14.85 -9.22
C PHE A 81 2.38 -14.61 -8.12
N PHE A 82 1.34 -13.83 -8.42
CA PHE A 82 0.26 -13.58 -7.47
C PHE A 82 -0.43 -14.89 -7.06
N TRP A 83 -0.75 -15.74 -8.03
CA TRP A 83 -1.47 -16.99 -7.78
C TRP A 83 -0.58 -18.15 -7.34
N SER A 84 0.72 -18.14 -7.66
CA SER A 84 1.66 -19.18 -7.25
C SER A 84 2.22 -18.97 -5.85
N ASP A 85 2.40 -17.71 -5.42
CA ASP A 85 3.10 -17.36 -4.20
C ASP A 85 2.20 -16.60 -3.22
N ILE A 86 1.67 -15.43 -3.62
CA ILE A 86 0.91 -14.54 -2.73
C ILE A 86 -0.38 -15.22 -2.25
N ALA A 87 -1.19 -15.75 -3.19
CA ALA A 87 -2.46 -16.40 -2.88
C ALA A 87 -2.29 -17.69 -2.07
N LYS A 88 -1.15 -18.40 -2.23
CA LYS A 88 -0.89 -19.64 -1.48
C LYS A 88 -0.42 -19.38 -0.06
N GLY A 89 0.39 -18.34 0.15
CA GLY A 89 0.95 -17.98 1.46
C GLY A 89 0.14 -16.94 2.23
N GLY A 90 -0.89 -16.36 1.61
CA GLY A 90 -1.63 -15.22 2.14
C GLY A 90 -3.13 -15.41 2.21
N GLN A 91 -3.83 -14.30 2.41
CA GLN A 91 -5.29 -14.22 2.45
C GLN A 91 -5.76 -13.23 1.38
N LEU A 92 -6.84 -13.57 0.71
CA LEU A 92 -7.40 -12.75 -0.36
C LEU A 92 -8.77 -12.24 0.03
N TYR A 93 -8.99 -10.95 -0.16
CA TYR A 93 -10.25 -10.25 0.09
C TYR A 93 -10.67 -9.49 -1.19
N GLY A 94 -11.96 -9.25 -1.37
CA GLY A 94 -12.50 -8.50 -2.52
C GLY A 94 -12.98 -9.37 -3.68
N ASN A 95 -13.13 -10.69 -3.48
CA ASN A 95 -13.79 -11.54 -4.47
C ASN A 95 -15.31 -11.46 -4.33
N VAL A 96 -15.92 -10.56 -5.10
CA VAL A 96 -17.38 -10.33 -5.11
C VAL A 96 -18.15 -11.60 -5.48
N ASN A 97 -17.62 -12.43 -6.39
CA ASN A 97 -18.24 -13.71 -6.78
C ASN A 97 -18.27 -14.74 -5.64
N LYS A 98 -17.52 -14.50 -4.57
CA LYS A 98 -17.51 -15.30 -3.33
C LYS A 98 -18.06 -14.54 -2.12
N ASN A 99 -18.82 -13.47 -2.34
CA ASN A 99 -19.37 -12.61 -1.27
C ASN A 99 -18.30 -11.99 -0.35
N SER A 100 -17.06 -11.81 -0.83
CA SER A 100 -16.01 -11.06 -0.14
C SER A 100 -15.92 -9.68 -0.76
N ILE A 101 -16.48 -8.67 -0.10
CA ILE A 101 -16.60 -7.31 -0.64
C ILE A 101 -15.57 -6.41 0.05
N VAL A 102 -14.79 -5.70 -0.76
CA VAL A 102 -13.90 -4.62 -0.34
C VAL A 102 -14.24 -3.44 -1.24
N GLU A 103 -14.72 -2.36 -0.65
CA GLU A 103 -15.24 -1.20 -1.38
C GLU A 103 -14.79 0.10 -0.72
N LEU A 104 -14.55 1.11 -1.56
CA LEU A 104 -14.36 2.47 -1.10
C LEU A 104 -15.73 3.10 -0.81
N LYS A 105 -15.81 3.86 0.27
CA LYS A 105 -17.00 4.60 0.70
C LYS A 105 -17.03 6.03 0.18
N ASN A 106 -15.90 6.58 -0.26
CA ASN A 106 -15.88 7.89 -0.89
C ASN A 106 -16.71 7.88 -2.19
N PRO A 107 -17.42 8.96 -2.55
CA PRO A 107 -18.26 9.02 -3.74
C PRO A 107 -17.49 9.32 -5.04
N TYR A 108 -16.17 9.47 -4.97
CA TYR A 108 -15.35 10.02 -6.05
C TYR A 108 -14.72 8.92 -6.91
N TRP A 109 -14.29 7.82 -6.29
CA TRP A 109 -13.75 6.62 -6.95
C TRP A 109 -12.58 6.89 -7.92
N PHE A 110 -11.68 7.79 -7.53
CA PHE A 110 -10.40 8.01 -8.22
C PHE A 110 -9.26 8.24 -7.22
N SER A 111 -8.04 8.39 -7.74
CA SER A 111 -6.75 8.37 -7.05
C SER A 111 -6.72 9.01 -5.66
N TYR A 112 -6.54 10.35 -5.51
CA TYR A 112 -6.32 10.96 -4.19
C TYR A 112 -7.38 10.54 -3.17
N PRO A 113 -8.70 10.75 -3.37
CA PRO A 113 -9.72 10.33 -2.39
C PRO A 113 -9.62 8.85 -2.00
N GLY A 114 -9.35 7.96 -2.96
CA GLY A 114 -9.17 6.53 -2.70
C GLY A 114 -7.93 6.23 -1.84
N TYR A 115 -6.79 6.83 -2.17
CA TYR A 115 -5.56 6.66 -1.38
C TYR A 115 -5.68 7.27 0.01
N SER A 116 -6.32 8.43 0.15
CA SER A 116 -6.61 9.04 1.45
C SER A 116 -7.50 8.14 2.29
N GLU A 117 -8.64 7.68 1.77
CA GLU A 117 -9.53 6.78 2.50
C GLU A 117 -8.82 5.51 2.96
N MET A 118 -7.99 4.91 2.10
CA MET A 118 -7.21 3.72 2.45
C MET A 118 -6.18 3.97 3.56
N LEU A 119 -5.47 5.11 3.52
CA LEU A 119 -4.40 5.41 4.47
C LEU A 119 -4.92 6.00 5.79
N VAL A 120 -6.06 6.68 5.76
CA VAL A 120 -6.67 7.36 6.92
C VAL A 120 -7.72 6.48 7.58
N GLY A 121 -8.39 5.61 6.82
CA GLY A 121 -9.43 4.69 7.32
C GLY A 121 -10.84 5.27 7.36
N TYR A 122 -11.06 6.48 6.83
CA TYR A 122 -12.38 7.09 6.69
C TYR A 122 -12.45 8.05 5.49
N VAL A 123 -13.68 8.42 5.10
CA VAL A 123 -13.93 9.33 3.98
C VAL A 123 -13.78 10.78 4.44
N ASP A 124 -12.92 11.52 3.76
CA ASP A 124 -12.87 12.98 3.84
C ASP A 124 -13.47 13.60 2.56
N PRO A 125 -14.68 14.19 2.63
CA PRO A 125 -15.34 14.78 1.46
C PRO A 125 -14.63 16.04 0.94
N THR A 126 -13.68 16.62 1.69
CA THR A 126 -12.87 17.74 1.21
C THR A 126 -11.77 17.29 0.27
N ARG A 127 -11.39 16.00 0.27
CA ARG A 127 -10.39 15.42 -0.64
C ARG A 127 -11.08 14.86 -1.88
N ASN A 128 -11.59 15.77 -2.71
CA ASN A 128 -12.43 15.48 -3.88
C ASN A 128 -11.76 15.80 -5.22
N SER A 129 -10.43 15.90 -5.26
CA SER A 129 -9.64 16.19 -6.45
C SER A 129 -8.25 15.55 -6.35
N ASN A 130 -7.51 15.50 -7.46
CA ASN A 130 -6.09 15.10 -7.50
C ASN A 130 -5.15 16.31 -7.33
N ALA A 131 -5.63 17.40 -6.72
CA ALA A 131 -4.81 18.57 -6.48
C ALA A 131 -3.67 18.27 -5.49
N THR A 132 -2.55 18.98 -5.66
CA THR A 132 -1.38 18.97 -4.77
C THR A 132 -1.69 19.77 -3.50
N GLU A 133 -2.63 19.27 -2.72
CA GLU A 133 -3.08 19.86 -1.45
C GLU A 133 -2.84 18.86 -0.33
N ASN A 134 -2.18 19.29 0.74
CA ASN A 134 -1.86 18.42 1.88
C ASN A 134 -3.10 17.78 2.50
N ASN A 135 -3.01 16.48 2.79
CA ASN A 135 -4.07 15.75 3.46
C ASN A 135 -4.21 16.30 4.89
N PRO A 136 -5.39 16.82 5.28
CA PRO A 136 -5.57 17.36 6.61
C PRO A 136 -5.59 16.25 7.67
N ASN A 137 -5.80 15.00 7.27
CA ASN A 137 -5.92 13.87 8.17
C ASN A 137 -4.59 13.15 8.38
N ILE A 138 -4.39 12.61 9.57
CA ILE A 138 -3.24 11.77 9.91
C ILE A 138 -3.41 10.41 9.24
N THR A 139 -2.41 10.01 8.47
CA THR A 139 -2.39 8.65 7.88
C THR A 139 -1.95 7.62 8.91
N VAL A 140 -2.27 6.35 8.67
CA VAL A 140 -1.77 5.24 9.48
C VAL A 140 -0.23 5.19 9.48
N LEU A 141 0.41 5.61 8.39
CA LEU A 141 1.88 5.67 8.28
C LEU A 141 2.45 6.75 9.20
N GLU A 142 1.88 7.96 9.18
CA GLU A 142 2.23 9.06 10.09
C GLU A 142 1.98 8.68 11.55
N TYR A 143 0.83 8.07 11.84
CA TYR A 143 0.53 7.58 13.18
C TYR A 143 1.58 6.57 13.68
N ILE A 144 1.97 5.60 12.85
CA ILE A 144 3.00 4.60 13.18
C ILE A 144 4.35 5.27 13.42
N HIS A 145 4.74 6.22 12.58
CA HIS A 145 6.00 6.95 12.73
C HIS A 145 6.12 7.63 14.10
N GLY A 146 5.01 8.18 14.63
CA GLY A 146 4.95 8.78 15.96
C GLY A 146 4.92 7.79 17.13
N GLN A 147 4.88 6.47 16.91
CA GLN A 147 4.84 5.49 18.00
C GLN A 147 6.24 5.18 18.57
N PRO A 148 6.35 4.91 19.88
CA PRO A 148 7.60 4.46 20.48
C PRO A 148 8.21 3.26 19.75
N GLY A 149 9.46 3.40 19.33
CA GLY A 149 10.22 2.34 18.65
C GLY A 149 10.13 2.34 17.12
N PHE A 150 9.40 3.27 16.51
CA PHE A 150 9.27 3.46 15.05
C PHE A 150 10.00 4.70 14.49
N ASP A 151 10.73 5.42 15.34
CA ASP A 151 11.57 6.53 14.92
C ASP A 151 12.61 6.09 13.87
N GLY A 152 12.66 6.80 12.74
CA GLY A 152 13.51 6.46 11.59
C GLY A 152 13.18 5.13 10.87
N LYS A 153 12.01 4.52 11.13
CA LYS A 153 11.61 3.20 10.61
C LYS A 153 10.36 3.21 9.72
N VAL A 154 9.94 4.38 9.28
CA VAL A 154 8.84 4.53 8.33
C VAL A 154 9.40 5.25 7.11
N ALA A 155 9.08 4.72 5.93
CA ALA A 155 9.42 5.34 4.66
C ALA A 155 8.38 4.95 3.61
N ALA A 156 8.10 5.85 2.68
CA ALA A 156 7.23 5.61 1.54
C ALA A 156 7.99 5.90 0.24
N PHE A 157 7.79 5.04 -0.75
CA PHE A 157 8.31 5.24 -2.10
C PHE A 157 7.14 5.08 -3.06
N CYS A 158 6.85 6.13 -3.82
CA CYS A 158 5.64 6.22 -4.63
C CYS A 158 5.99 6.59 -6.07
N SER A 159 5.19 6.12 -7.04
CA SER A 159 5.42 6.45 -8.45
C SER A 159 4.86 7.82 -8.83
N TRP A 160 3.85 8.33 -8.11
CA TRP A 160 3.15 9.58 -8.41
C TRP A 160 3.46 10.64 -7.35
N ASP A 161 3.87 11.84 -7.78
CA ASP A 161 4.28 12.97 -6.93
C ASP A 161 3.19 13.44 -5.94
N VAL A 162 1.91 13.29 -6.27
CA VAL A 162 0.83 13.71 -5.36
C VAL A 162 0.82 12.92 -4.03
N PHE A 163 1.57 11.81 -3.93
CA PHE A 163 1.76 11.11 -2.66
C PHE A 163 2.44 11.95 -1.58
N ASP A 164 3.26 12.94 -1.94
CA ASP A 164 3.84 13.89 -0.97
C ASP A 164 2.72 14.60 -0.19
N TYR A 165 1.64 14.94 -0.88
CA TYR A 165 0.48 15.61 -0.32
C TYR A 165 -0.52 14.65 0.33
N ILE A 166 -0.73 13.46 -0.26
CA ILE A 166 -1.65 12.43 0.29
C ILE A 166 -1.15 11.93 1.65
N ILE A 167 0.16 11.68 1.76
CA ILE A 167 0.82 11.30 3.01
C ILE A 167 1.06 12.52 3.90
N ASN A 168 1.20 13.70 3.29
CA ASN A 168 1.59 14.96 3.91
C ASN A 168 3.01 14.87 4.49
N GLU A 169 4.00 14.72 3.60
CA GLU A 169 5.42 14.54 3.94
C GLU A 169 5.91 15.56 4.97
N GLU A 170 5.60 16.86 4.76
CA GLU A 170 6.01 17.96 5.63
C GLU A 170 5.60 17.73 7.09
N ARG A 171 4.35 17.31 7.31
CA ARG A 171 3.83 17.03 8.67
C ARG A 171 4.27 15.65 9.16
N ALA A 172 4.28 14.66 8.27
CA ALA A 172 4.52 13.28 8.61
C ALA A 172 5.94 13.03 9.13
N GLY A 173 6.92 13.83 8.68
CA GLY A 173 8.26 13.86 9.26
C GLY A 173 9.14 12.63 8.95
N PHE A 174 8.70 11.77 8.04
CA PHE A 174 9.46 10.62 7.55
C PHE A 174 9.67 10.70 6.04
N LEU A 175 10.62 9.93 5.51
CA LEU A 175 10.95 9.91 4.09
C LEU A 175 9.74 9.52 3.24
N VAL A 176 9.26 10.44 2.42
CA VAL A 176 8.39 10.13 1.28
C VAL A 176 9.23 10.40 0.03
N ASN A 177 9.30 9.42 -0.87
CA ASN A 177 9.99 9.60 -2.13
C ASN A 177 9.06 9.33 -3.32
N ALA A 178 8.55 10.37 -3.98
CA ALA A 178 7.45 10.29 -4.92
C ALA A 178 7.72 10.96 -6.27
N GLY A 179 7.23 10.36 -7.36
CA GLY A 179 7.30 10.97 -8.69
C GLY A 179 8.73 11.13 -9.22
N LEU A 180 8.94 12.18 -10.02
CA LEU A 180 10.22 12.48 -10.69
C LEU A 180 11.15 13.30 -9.79
N GLU A 181 11.63 12.67 -8.72
CA GLU A 181 12.61 13.27 -7.83
C GLU A 181 13.77 12.34 -7.51
N ARG A 182 14.82 12.92 -6.93
CA ARG A 182 15.99 12.17 -6.46
C ARG A 182 15.72 11.60 -5.09
N TYR A 183 16.23 10.40 -4.84
CA TYR A 183 16.37 9.89 -3.48
C TYR A 183 17.72 10.37 -2.93
N GLU A 184 17.72 11.34 -2.01
CA GLU A 184 18.94 12.04 -1.57
C GLU A 184 19.72 11.34 -0.43
N ASP A 185 19.07 10.48 0.39
CA ASP A 185 19.74 9.73 1.47
C ASP A 185 20.49 8.50 0.95
N ILE A 186 21.47 8.73 0.08
CA ILE A 186 22.10 7.69 -0.73
C ILE A 186 23.15 6.86 0.00
N ARG A 187 23.70 7.28 1.17
CA ARG A 187 24.84 6.62 1.88
C ARG A 187 25.78 5.82 0.96
N GLY A 188 26.34 6.48 -0.07
CA GLY A 188 27.30 5.88 -1.02
C GLY A 188 26.70 4.80 -1.95
N SER A 189 25.40 4.86 -2.23
CA SER A 189 24.70 3.98 -3.15
C SER A 189 24.97 4.34 -4.60
N GLN A 190 25.99 3.72 -5.21
CA GLN A 190 26.21 3.84 -6.66
C GLN A 190 24.97 3.47 -7.49
N LYS A 191 24.16 2.53 -6.99
CA LYS A 191 22.89 2.16 -7.63
C LYS A 191 21.88 3.32 -7.59
N VAL A 192 21.70 3.97 -6.44
CA VAL A 192 20.76 5.09 -6.32
C VAL A 192 21.29 6.32 -7.04
N GLU A 193 22.59 6.58 -7.02
CA GLU A 193 23.23 7.61 -7.85
C GLU A 193 22.87 7.43 -9.33
N LEU A 194 23.06 6.23 -9.87
CA LEU A 194 22.67 5.92 -11.25
C LEU A 194 21.16 6.08 -11.48
N LEU A 195 20.31 5.62 -10.55
CA LEU A 195 18.86 5.76 -10.69
C LEU A 195 18.43 7.25 -10.65
N ASN A 196 19.05 8.06 -9.79
CA ASN A 196 18.82 9.50 -9.68
C ASN A 196 19.20 10.25 -10.96
N GLU A 197 20.15 9.73 -11.73
CA GLU A 197 20.45 10.24 -13.08
C GLU A 197 19.42 9.76 -14.09
N LEU A 198 19.16 8.45 -14.14
CA LEU A 198 18.32 7.83 -15.15
C LEU A 198 16.85 8.28 -15.09
N VAL A 199 16.32 8.59 -13.90
CA VAL A 199 14.91 9.00 -13.75
C VAL A 199 14.58 10.27 -14.53
N PHE A 200 15.57 11.14 -14.79
CA PHE A 200 15.43 12.36 -15.59
C PHE A 200 15.87 12.22 -17.05
N GLN A 201 16.47 11.09 -17.43
CA GLN A 201 17.00 10.85 -18.78
C GLN A 201 16.11 9.96 -19.65
N ILE A 202 15.06 9.39 -19.06
CA ILE A 202 14.10 8.53 -19.77
C ILE A 202 12.78 9.27 -20.05
N PRO A 203 11.97 8.80 -21.01
CA PRO A 203 10.64 9.34 -21.23
C PRO A 203 9.78 9.22 -19.98
N VAL A 204 8.98 10.24 -19.69
CA VAL A 204 7.99 10.19 -18.61
C VAL A 204 6.74 9.48 -19.14
N PRO A 205 6.24 8.41 -18.48
CA PRO A 205 5.08 7.67 -18.98
C PRO A 205 3.84 8.54 -19.01
N TRP A 206 3.52 9.22 -17.90
CA TRP A 206 2.33 10.08 -17.76
C TRP A 206 2.59 11.24 -16.79
N ALA A 207 2.45 12.48 -17.24
CA ALA A 207 2.53 13.69 -16.42
C ALA A 207 3.74 13.71 -15.45
N SER A 208 3.52 13.44 -14.16
CA SER A 208 4.52 13.44 -13.07
C SER A 208 4.83 12.04 -12.52
N VAL A 209 4.30 10.98 -13.13
CA VAL A 209 4.47 9.60 -12.68
C VAL A 209 5.79 9.04 -13.20
N ARG A 210 6.65 8.53 -12.30
CA ARG A 210 7.83 7.74 -12.67
C ARG A 210 7.46 6.28 -12.94
N PHE A 211 8.30 5.57 -13.70
CA PHE A 211 8.11 4.12 -13.87
C PHE A 211 8.28 3.37 -12.55
N ASP A 212 7.42 2.37 -12.32
CA ASP A 212 7.44 1.53 -11.10
C ASP A 212 8.78 0.84 -10.85
N ALA A 213 9.58 0.60 -11.90
CA ALA A 213 10.93 0.06 -11.77
C ALA A 213 11.82 0.94 -10.87
N PHE A 214 11.70 2.27 -10.97
CA PHE A 214 12.44 3.19 -10.11
C PHE A 214 11.91 3.16 -8.68
N THR A 215 10.59 3.24 -8.50
CA THR A 215 9.94 3.12 -7.19
C THR A 215 10.38 1.84 -6.47
N TYR A 216 10.32 0.69 -7.15
CA TYR A 216 10.77 -0.59 -6.61
C TYR A 216 12.26 -0.55 -6.27
N HIS A 217 13.11 -0.09 -7.19
CA HIS A 217 14.55 -0.16 -6.98
C HIS A 217 15.06 0.79 -5.89
N TYR A 218 14.44 1.96 -5.71
CA TYR A 218 14.69 2.86 -4.59
C TYR A 218 14.22 2.22 -3.27
N ALA A 219 12.95 1.80 -3.19
CA ALA A 219 12.38 1.19 -1.99
C ALA A 219 13.17 -0.04 -1.52
N PHE A 220 13.56 -0.91 -2.47
CA PHE A 220 14.28 -2.13 -2.15
C PHE A 220 15.74 -1.87 -1.76
N ASP A 221 16.36 -0.82 -2.30
CA ASP A 221 17.68 -0.38 -1.88
C ASP A 221 17.64 0.16 -0.44
N TYR A 222 16.65 1.01 -0.13
CA TYR A 222 16.37 1.49 1.22
C TYR A 222 16.15 0.34 2.20
N LEU A 223 15.24 -0.58 1.90
CA LEU A 223 14.91 -1.73 2.75
C LEU A 223 16.14 -2.57 3.10
N LYS A 224 17.05 -2.79 2.14
CA LYS A 224 18.28 -3.58 2.38
C LYS A 224 19.28 -2.87 3.28
N ARG A 225 19.42 -1.55 3.14
CA ARG A 225 20.40 -0.76 3.89
C ARG A 225 19.94 -0.45 5.30
N TYR A 226 18.72 0.06 5.41
CA TYR A 226 18.23 0.64 6.64
C TYR A 226 17.50 -0.37 7.51
N LYS A 227 16.89 -1.40 6.91
CA LYS A 227 16.07 -2.41 7.60
C LYS A 227 15.14 -1.74 8.62
N PRO A 228 14.32 -0.78 8.15
CA PRO A 228 13.39 -0.05 8.99
C PRO A 228 12.53 -1.02 9.82
#